data_AF-A0A841BL36-F1
#
_entry.id   AF-A0A841BL36-F1
#
_cell.length_a   1.000
_cell.length_b   1.000
_cell.length_c   1.000
_cell.angle_alpha   90.00
_cell.angle_beta   90.00
_cell.angle_gamma   90.00
#
_symmetry.space_group_name_H-M   'P 1'
#
loop_
_entity.id
_entity.type
_entity.pdbx_description
1 polymer ?
#
loop_
_entity_poly.entity_id
_entity_poly.type
_entity_poly.pdbx_seq_one_letter_code
_entity_poly.pdbx_strand_id
1 'polypeptide(L)' 'MKFVLEVDISEMPGDEVAAELGRILRYWAGGVGQMELKPGAGSGIYDSAYREVGHWSISDTTAVPGE' A
#
# COMPACT_ATOMS: atom_id res chain seq x y z
N MET A 1 -10.36 -12.77 -4.91
CA MET A 1 -9.57 -11.93 -3.99
C MET A 1 -8.71 -10.98 -4.79
N LYS A 2 -8.72 -9.70 -4.40
CA LYS A 2 -7.97 -8.62 -5.06
C LYS A 2 -7.06 -7.96 -4.03
N PHE A 3 -5.80 -7.81 -4.38
CA PHE A 3 -4.85 -7.01 -3.62
C PHE A 3 -4.72 -5.63 -4.28
N VAL A 4 -4.73 -4.57 -3.48
CA VAL A 4 -4.45 -3.20 -3.92
C VAL A 4 -3.41 -2.59 -2.99
N LEU A 5 -2.39 -1.97 -3.56
CA LEU A 5 -1.48 -1.05 -2.88
C LEU A 5 -1.66 0.30 -3.54
N GLU A 6 -2.13 1.27 -2.77
CA GLU A 6 -2.35 2.64 -3.20
C GLU A 6 -1.41 3.55 -2.42
N VAL A 7 -0.71 4.42 -3.15
CA VAL A 7 0.23 5.40 -2.59
C VAL A 7 -0.06 6.73 -3.25
N ASP A 8 -0.37 7.73 -2.43
CA ASP A 8 -0.44 9.11 -2.85
C ASP A 8 0.97 9.70 -2.91
N ILE A 9 1.36 10.13 -4.11
CA ILE A 9 2.67 10.73 -4.38
C ILE A 9 2.62 12.25 -4.47
N SER A 10 1.44 12.87 -4.31
CA SER A 10 1.27 14.31 -4.48
C SER A 10 2.00 15.13 -3.42
N GLU A 11 2.14 14.59 -2.21
CA GLU A 11 2.80 15.21 -1.05
C GLU A 11 4.30 14.83 -0.92
N MET A 12 4.85 14.13 -1.92
CA MET A 12 6.27 13.77 -1.97
C MET A 12 7.09 14.86 -2.70
N PRO A 13 8.30 15.20 -2.21
CA PRO A 13 9.18 16.13 -2.92
C PRO A 13 9.51 15.61 -4.32
N GLY A 14 9.37 16.44 -5.36
CA GLY A 14 9.41 16.00 -6.75
C GLY A 14 10.72 15.31 -7.18
N ASP A 15 11.85 15.67 -6.59
CA ASP A 15 13.15 15.04 -6.79
C ASP A 15 13.32 13.72 -6.00
N GLU A 16 12.49 13.49 -4.99
CA GLU A 16 12.52 12.32 -4.11
C GLU A 16 11.42 11.30 -4.41
N VAL A 17 10.37 11.66 -5.17
CA VAL A 17 9.20 10.79 -5.48
C VAL A 17 9.64 9.38 -5.88
N ALA A 18 10.57 9.25 -6.83
CA ALA A 18 11.01 7.95 -7.32
C ALA A 18 11.78 7.15 -6.26
N ALA A 19 12.59 7.84 -5.43
CA ALA A 19 13.37 7.22 -4.37
C ALA A 19 12.45 6.72 -3.24
N GLU A 20 11.48 7.54 -2.81
CA GLU A 20 10.52 7.18 -1.77
C GLU A 20 9.55 6.09 -2.23
N LEU A 21 8.98 6.21 -3.43
CA LEU A 21 8.12 5.15 -3.98
C LEU A 21 8.89 3.82 -4.12
N GLY A 22 10.14 3.87 -4.60
CA GLY A 22 10.99 2.68 -4.68
C GLY A 22 11.28 2.06 -3.32
N ARG A 23 11.51 2.89 -2.29
CA ARG A 23 11.69 2.43 -0.89
C ARG A 23 10.42 1.72 -0.39
N ILE A 24 9.26 2.33 -0.57
CA ILE A 24 7.95 1.78 -0.18
C ILE A 24 7.73 0.41 -0.84
N LEU A 25 7.90 0.32 -2.16
CA LEU A 25 7.69 -0.91 -2.91
C LEU A 25 8.65 -2.03 -2.46
N ARG A 26 9.92 -1.70 -2.19
CA ARG A 26 10.90 -2.67 -1.68
C ARG A 26 10.53 -3.21 -0.31
N TYR A 27 10.15 -2.34 0.63
CA TYR A 27 9.73 -2.77 1.97
C TYR A 27 8.49 -3.64 1.91
N TRP A 28 7.49 -3.22 1.13
CA TRP A 28 6.23 -3.93 1.05
C TRP A 28 6.40 -5.30 0.38
N ALA A 29 7.13 -5.37 -0.74
CA ALA A 29 7.44 -6.62 -1.41
C ALA A 29 8.24 -7.59 -0.51
N GLY A 30 9.13 -7.08 0.35
CA GLY A 30 9.86 -7.88 1.32
C GLY A 30 9.00 -8.41 2.49
N GLY A 31 7.98 -7.65 2.90
CA GLY A 31 7.11 -7.99 4.02
C GLY A 31 5.97 -8.96 3.68
N VAL A 32 5.54 -9.02 2.41
CA VAL A 32 4.40 -9.83 1.93
C VAL A 32 4.40 -11.27 2.44
N GLY A 33 5.56 -11.93 2.45
CA GLY A 33 5.66 -13.34 2.85
C GLY A 33 5.30 -13.60 4.32
N GLN A 34 5.21 -12.54 5.14
CA GLN A 34 4.88 -12.61 6.56
C GLN A 34 3.44 -12.20 6.86
N MET A 35 2.67 -11.80 5.84
CA MET A 35 1.35 -11.20 5.99
C MET A 35 0.24 -12.23 5.79
N GLU A 36 -0.82 -12.13 6.60
CA GLU A 36 -2.01 -12.95 6.41
C GLU A 36 -2.85 -12.38 5.27
N LEU A 37 -2.73 -12.98 4.08
CA LEU A 37 -3.43 -12.52 2.89
C LEU A 37 -4.87 -13.03 2.87
N LYS A 38 -5.76 -12.40 3.66
CA LYS A 38 -7.20 -12.72 3.71
C LYS A 38 -8.07 -11.50 3.40
N PRO A 39 -9.31 -11.69 2.92
CA PRO A 39 -10.26 -10.58 2.76
C PRO A 39 -10.44 -9.79 4.06
N GLY A 40 -10.42 -8.47 3.96
CA GLY A 40 -10.48 -7.54 5.10
C GLY A 40 -9.12 -7.20 5.72
N ALA A 41 -8.02 -7.85 5.29
CA ALA A 41 -6.68 -7.47 5.71
C ALA A 41 -6.23 -6.17 5.03
N GLY A 42 -5.48 -5.34 5.75
CA GLY A 42 -4.90 -4.10 5.26
C GLY A 42 -3.97 -3.45 6.28
N SER A 43 -3.17 -2.48 5.83
CA SER A 43 -2.40 -1.58 6.71
C SER A 43 -2.05 -0.30 5.96
N GLY A 44 -1.84 0.77 6.73
CA GLY A 44 -1.26 2.02 6.22
C GLY A 44 0.15 1.83 5.67
N ILE A 45 0.49 2.64 4.69
CA ILE A 45 1.82 2.78 4.09
C ILE A 45 2.39 4.11 4.55
N TYR A 46 3.64 4.10 4.98
CA TYR A 46 4.30 5.28 5.52
C TYR A 46 5.57 5.63 4.73
N ASP A 47 5.77 6.93 4.54
CA ASP A 47 7.01 7.46 3.96
C ASP A 47 8.17 7.39 4.98
N SER A 48 9.35 7.87 4.57
CA SER A 48 10.54 7.86 5.43
C SER A 48 10.44 8.79 6.64
N ALA A 49 9.51 9.74 6.62
CA ALA A 49 9.20 10.66 7.71
C ALA A 49 8.05 10.16 8.61
N TYR A 50 7.61 8.90 8.45
CA TYR A 50 6.49 8.30 9.18
C TYR A 50 5.14 8.99 8.95
N ARG A 51 4.97 9.68 7.82
CA ARG A 51 3.67 10.20 7.38
C ARG A 51 2.94 9.09 6.64
N GLU A 52 1.64 8.94 6.92
CA GLU A 52 0.81 8.02 6.15
C GLU A 52 0.61 8.58 4.75
N VAL A 53 0.95 7.78 3.74
CA VAL A 53 0.92 8.16 2.32
C VAL A 53 0.08 7.21 1.48
N GLY A 54 -0.64 6.30 2.12
CA GLY A 54 -1.45 5.33 1.42
C GLY A 54 -1.77 4.13 2.27
N HIS A 55 -2.27 3.08 1.62
CA HIS A 55 -2.66 1.85 2.29
C HIS A 55 -2.56 0.68 1.32
N TRP A 56 -2.49 -0.53 1.87
CA TRP A 56 -2.80 -1.73 1.11
C TRP A 56 -4.03 -2.41 1.70
N SER A 57 -4.77 -3.11 0.84
CA SER A 57 -5.96 -3.86 1.23
C SER A 57 -6.13 -5.13 0.41
N ILE A 58 -6.78 -6.12 1.01
CA ILE A 58 -7.28 -7.32 0.33
C ILE A 58 -8.79 -7.34 0.42
N SER A 59 -9.46 -7.28 -0.73
CA SER A 59 -10.90 -7.46 -0.83
C SER A 59 -11.24 -8.82 -1.42
N ASP A 60 -12.42 -9.33 -1.07
CA ASP A 60 -13.00 -10.40 -1.85
C ASP A 60 -13.47 -9.82 -3.20
N THR A 61 -13.18 -10.53 -4.29
CA THR A 61 -13.53 -10.07 -5.65
C THR A 61 -14.99 -10.36 -5.96
N THR A 62 -15.66 -11.15 -5.12
CA THR A 62 -17.10 -11.43 -5.18
C THR A 62 -17.95 -10.34 -4.50
N ALA A 63 -17.33 -9.44 -3.73
CA ALA A 63 -18.03 -8.30 -3.16
C ALA A 63 -18.37 -7.30 -4.28
N VAL A 64 -19.63 -7.30 -4.69
CA VAL A 64 -20.18 -6.27 -5.56
C VAL A 64 -20.00 -4.92 -4.85
N PRO A 65 -19.34 -3.91 -5.43
CA PRO A 65 -19.28 -2.60 -4.82
C PRO A 65 -20.64 -1.94 -4.95
N GLY A 66 -21.34 -1.77 -3.81
CA GLY A 66 -22.58 -1.01 -3.71
C GLY A 66 -23.85 -1.84 -3.90
N GLU A 67 -24.43 -2.27 -2.78
CA GLU A 67 -25.88 -2.30 -2.59
C GLU A 67 -26.20 -1.37 -1.40
#